data_AF-A0A971WRI1-F1
#
_entry.id   AF-A0A971WRI1-F1
#
_cell.length_a   1.000
_cell.length_b   1.000
_cell.length_c   1.000
_cell.angle_alpha   90.00
_cell.angle_beta   90.00
_cell.angle_gamma   90.00
#
_symmetry.space_group_name_H-M   'P 1'
#
loop_
_entity.id
_entity.type
_entity.pdbx_description
1 polymer ?
#
loop_
_entity_poly.entity_id
_entity_poly.type
_entity_poly.pdbx_seq_one_letter_code
_entity_poly.pdbx_strand_id
1 'polypeptide(L)'
;WVSYNDAEWSKIITAMAVDSWKEIGVELTVDLMDFNSMATMIQDANNADKWDIFNMAWGLTPDPDMSDIFSSTQFPPGNNRGFYSNPTLDEKMMAATKELDQEKRKELYQEIGKEFNEELPYIFIYIRTDPWLVNKRVQNFNPTEFIYWSDRAENIVIPQE
;
A
#
# COMPACT_ATOMS: atom_id res chain seq x y z
N TRP A 1 -15.47 -8.28 -6.24
CA TRP A 1 -14.04 -7.94 -6.04
C TRP A 1 -13.44 -7.61 -7.40
N VAL A 2 -12.99 -6.37 -7.57
CA VAL A 2 -12.22 -5.94 -8.75
C VAL A 2 -10.72 -6.17 -8.54
N SER A 3 -10.11 -6.97 -9.41
CA SER A 3 -8.70 -7.32 -9.36
C SER A 3 -8.05 -7.09 -10.72
N TYR A 4 -6.72 -7.09 -10.75
CA TYR A 4 -5.94 -6.89 -11.97
C TYR A 4 -5.15 -8.14 -12.35
N ASN A 5 -4.98 -8.39 -13.65
CA ASN A 5 -4.37 -9.62 -14.19
C ASN A 5 -2.94 -9.43 -14.73
N ASP A 6 -2.39 -8.22 -14.63
CA ASP A 6 -1.03 -7.89 -15.08
C ASP A 6 0.06 -8.43 -14.15
N ALA A 7 -0.29 -8.74 -12.89
CA ALA A 7 0.63 -9.33 -11.91
C ALA A 7 0.23 -10.76 -11.55
N GLU A 8 1.19 -11.68 -11.58
CA GLU A 8 0.99 -13.08 -11.19
C GLU A 8 0.48 -13.21 -9.75
N TRP A 9 1.07 -12.44 -8.84
CA TRP A 9 0.62 -12.38 -7.45
C TRP A 9 -0.87 -12.04 -7.30
N SER A 10 -1.37 -11.08 -8.10
CA SER A 10 -2.77 -10.65 -8.03
C SER A 10 -3.73 -11.81 -8.38
N LYS A 11 -3.36 -12.65 -9.35
CA LYS A 11 -4.14 -13.85 -9.71
C LYS A 11 -4.15 -14.86 -8.57
N ILE A 12 -3.01 -15.07 -7.92
CA ILE A 12 -2.86 -16.02 -6.81
C ILE A 12 -3.72 -15.59 -5.63
N ILE A 13 -3.60 -14.34 -5.18
CA ILE A 13 -4.33 -13.88 -3.99
C ILE A 13 -5.84 -13.84 -4.22
N THR A 14 -6.27 -13.48 -5.44
CA THR A 14 -7.68 -13.50 -5.80
C THR A 14 -8.24 -14.92 -5.83
N ALA A 15 -7.51 -15.90 -6.39
CA ALA A 15 -7.94 -17.30 -6.36
C ALA A 15 -8.01 -17.86 -4.92
N MET A 16 -6.96 -17.62 -4.13
CA MET A 16 -6.92 -18.01 -2.71
C MET A 16 -8.10 -17.44 -1.93
N ALA A 17 -8.44 -16.18 -2.16
CA ALA A 17 -9.54 -15.57 -1.45
C ALA A 17 -10.91 -16.07 -1.89
N VAL A 18 -11.12 -16.42 -3.17
CA VAL A 18 -12.33 -17.12 -3.62
C VAL A 18 -12.53 -18.41 -2.84
N ASP A 19 -11.47 -19.20 -2.68
CA ASP A 19 -11.52 -20.44 -1.90
C ASP A 19 -11.79 -20.16 -0.42
N SER A 20 -11.05 -19.25 0.21
CA SER A 20 -11.20 -18.93 1.64
C SER A 20 -12.57 -18.31 1.98
N TRP A 21 -13.12 -17.46 1.11
CA TRP A 21 -14.43 -16.84 1.33
C TRP A 21 -15.56 -17.86 1.17
N LYS A 22 -15.40 -18.83 0.28
CA LYS A 22 -16.34 -19.94 0.12
C LYS A 22 -16.42 -20.81 1.37
N GLU A 23 -15.32 -21.01 2.09
CA GLU A 23 -15.31 -21.79 3.35
C GLU A 23 -16.20 -21.17 4.44
N ILE A 24 -16.38 -19.85 4.43
CA ILE A 24 -17.28 -19.13 5.34
C ILE A 24 -18.66 -18.85 4.73
N GLY A 25 -18.97 -19.44 3.56
CA GLY A 25 -20.27 -19.34 2.92
C GLY A 25 -20.50 -18.06 2.13
N VAL A 26 -19.44 -17.31 1.78
CA VAL A 26 -19.54 -16.10 0.96
C VAL A 26 -19.12 -16.42 -0.48
N GLU A 27 -20.01 -16.13 -1.42
CA GLU A 27 -19.70 -16.20 -2.86
C GLU A 27 -18.97 -14.93 -3.29
N LEU A 28 -17.72 -15.08 -3.73
CA LEU A 28 -16.89 -13.97 -4.17
C LEU A 28 -16.82 -13.91 -5.70
N THR A 29 -17.52 -12.95 -6.31
CA THR A 29 -17.41 -12.66 -7.75
C THR A 29 -16.19 -11.79 -8.03
N VAL A 30 -15.38 -12.21 -9.00
CA VAL A 30 -14.12 -11.55 -9.38
C VAL A 30 -14.25 -10.94 -10.77
N ASP A 31 -13.98 -9.63 -10.85
CA ASP A 31 -13.84 -8.91 -12.12
C ASP A 31 -12.36 -8.60 -12.36
N LEU A 32 -11.77 -9.28 -13.35
CA LEU A 32 -10.38 -9.06 -13.75
C LEU A 32 -10.29 -8.04 -14.89
N MET A 33 -9.41 -7.06 -14.73
CA MET A 33 -9.09 -6.06 -15.76
C MET A 33 -7.59 -5.72 -15.75
N ASP A 34 -7.14 -4.84 -16.65
CA ASP A 34 -5.80 -4.28 -16.56
C ASP A 34 -5.69 -3.29 -15.37
N PHE A 35 -4.49 -3.15 -14.82
CA PHE A 35 -4.23 -2.35 -13.63
C PHE A 35 -4.62 -0.87 -13.82
N ASN A 36 -4.36 -0.30 -15.00
CA ASN A 36 -4.63 1.11 -15.24
C ASN A 36 -6.14 1.39 -15.29
N SER A 37 -6.91 0.55 -15.99
CA SER A 37 -8.38 0.64 -15.99
C SER A 37 -8.95 0.50 -14.58
N MET A 38 -8.45 -0.46 -13.79
CA MET A 38 -8.85 -0.62 -12.39
C MET A 38 -8.51 0.62 -11.56
N ALA A 39 -7.28 1.11 -11.65
CA ALA A 39 -6.82 2.27 -10.89
C ALA A 39 -7.61 3.53 -11.23
N THR A 40 -7.87 3.78 -12.52
CA THR A 40 -8.73 4.89 -12.96
C THR A 40 -10.15 4.76 -12.44
N MET A 41 -10.73 3.56 -12.47
CA MET A 41 -12.07 3.34 -11.93
C MET A 41 -12.12 3.62 -10.42
N ILE A 42 -11.17 3.09 -9.65
CA ILE A 42 -11.13 3.24 -8.18
C ILE A 42 -10.83 4.69 -7.75
N GLN A 43 -9.99 5.42 -8.50
CA GLN A 43 -9.65 6.82 -8.20
C GLN A 43 -10.77 7.82 -8.52
N ASP A 44 -11.83 7.42 -9.22
CA ASP A 44 -12.96 8.29 -9.52
C ASP A 44 -14.08 8.05 -8.49
N ALA A 45 -14.36 9.06 -7.67
CA ALA A 45 -15.40 9.00 -6.65
C ALA A 45 -16.79 8.68 -7.22
N ASN A 46 -17.05 8.97 -8.50
CA ASN A 46 -18.33 8.67 -9.15
C ASN A 46 -18.48 7.18 -9.50
N ASN A 47 -17.44 6.37 -9.30
CA ASN A 47 -17.44 4.93 -9.53
C ASN A 47 -17.43 4.13 -8.23
N ALA A 48 -17.66 4.77 -7.07
CA ALA A 48 -17.65 4.10 -5.77
C ALA A 48 -18.71 2.98 -5.65
N ASP A 49 -19.77 3.04 -6.46
CA ASP A 49 -20.82 2.01 -6.55
C ASP A 49 -20.49 0.87 -7.52
N LYS A 50 -19.35 0.93 -8.22
CA LYS A 50 -18.94 -0.06 -9.23
C LYS A 50 -18.05 -1.18 -8.67
N TRP A 51 -17.70 -1.13 -7.40
CA TRP A 51 -16.85 -2.12 -6.75
C TRP A 51 -17.15 -2.20 -5.26
N ASP A 52 -17.02 -3.40 -4.68
CA ASP A 52 -17.14 -3.60 -3.23
C ASP A 52 -15.77 -3.76 -2.56
N ILE A 53 -14.86 -4.44 -3.24
CA ILE A 53 -13.54 -4.84 -2.75
C ILE A 53 -12.56 -4.76 -3.91
N PHE A 54 -11.35 -4.26 -3.65
CA PHE A 54 -10.24 -4.28 -4.59
C PHE A 54 -8.93 -4.66 -3.89
N ASN A 55 -7.93 -5.07 -4.66
CA ASN A 55 -6.57 -5.27 -4.16
C ASN A 55 -5.59 -4.35 -4.88
N MET A 56 -4.69 -3.73 -4.12
CA MET A 56 -3.56 -2.93 -4.62
C MET A 56 -2.41 -3.01 -3.61
N ALA A 57 -1.34 -2.29 -3.87
CA ALA A 57 -0.20 -2.17 -2.96
C ALA A 57 0.28 -0.71 -2.89
N TRP A 58 0.94 -0.37 -1.78
CA TRP A 58 1.57 0.92 -1.57
C TRP A 58 3.09 0.78 -1.54
N GLY A 59 3.78 1.72 -2.19
CA GLY A 59 5.17 2.03 -1.87
C GLY A 59 5.17 3.11 -0.79
N LEU A 60 5.73 2.80 0.38
CA LEU A 60 5.72 3.70 1.54
C LEU A 60 6.95 4.61 1.54
N THR A 61 6.87 5.70 2.31
CA THR A 61 8.03 6.55 2.60
C THR A 61 8.70 6.12 3.91
N PRO A 62 9.93 6.60 4.21
CA PRO A 62 10.54 6.36 5.51
C PRO A 62 9.78 7.01 6.67
N ASP A 63 8.94 8.00 6.38
CA ASP A 63 8.10 8.65 7.40
C ASP A 63 6.85 7.78 7.65
N PRO A 64 6.52 7.47 8.92
CA PRO A 64 5.38 6.63 9.28
C PRO A 64 4.02 7.35 9.14
N ASP A 65 3.97 8.59 8.65
CA ASP A 65 2.73 9.28 8.35
C ASP A 65 1.94 8.60 7.22
N MET A 66 0.77 8.07 7.58
CA MET A 66 -0.15 7.41 6.64
C MET A 66 -1.37 8.28 6.30
N SER A 67 -1.36 9.57 6.66
CA SER A 67 -2.48 10.50 6.43
C SER A 67 -2.86 10.59 4.95
N ASP A 68 -1.88 10.51 4.04
CA ASP A 68 -2.12 10.51 2.60
C ASP A 68 -3.03 9.34 2.15
N ILE A 69 -2.91 8.19 2.81
CA ILE A 69 -3.63 6.96 2.46
C ILE A 69 -4.94 6.82 3.23
N PHE A 70 -5.01 7.27 4.48
CA PHE A 70 -6.12 6.95 5.38
C PHE A 70 -6.83 8.14 6.01
N SER A 71 -6.37 9.37 5.80
CA SER A 71 -7.15 10.51 6.30
C SER A 71 -8.49 10.60 5.57
N SER A 72 -9.56 10.93 6.29
CA SER A 72 -10.88 11.17 5.69
C SER A 72 -10.88 12.34 4.69
N THR A 73 -9.85 13.20 4.75
CA THR A 73 -9.64 14.30 3.80
C THR A 73 -9.07 13.86 2.45
N GLN A 74 -8.64 12.60 2.32
CA GLN A 74 -7.95 12.06 1.15
C GLN A 74 -8.81 11.12 0.30
N PHE A 75 -10.14 11.20 0.40
CA PHE A 75 -11.05 10.45 -0.48
C PHE A 75 -10.75 10.69 -1.97
N PRO A 76 -11.14 9.75 -2.87
CA PRO A 76 -10.99 9.92 -4.30
C PRO A 76 -11.42 11.33 -4.77
N PRO A 77 -10.60 12.04 -5.56
CA PRO A 77 -9.43 11.55 -6.31
C PRO A 77 -8.11 11.41 -5.53
N GLY A 78 -8.13 11.56 -4.20
CA GLY A 78 -7.00 11.26 -3.32
C GLY A 78 -6.73 9.75 -3.13
N ASN A 79 -5.80 9.44 -2.22
CA ASN A 79 -5.29 8.08 -2.03
C ASN A 79 -6.12 7.22 -1.06
N ASN A 80 -7.04 7.79 -0.27
CA ASN A 80 -7.99 7.06 0.56
C ASN A 80 -9.15 6.49 -0.25
N ARG A 81 -8.80 5.57 -1.15
CA ARG A 81 -9.69 4.94 -2.12
C ARG A 81 -10.77 4.05 -1.52
N GLY A 82 -10.59 3.62 -0.27
CA GLY A 82 -11.58 2.83 0.48
C GLY A 82 -12.63 3.67 1.21
N PHE A 83 -12.57 5.00 1.10
CA PHE A 83 -13.46 5.93 1.82
C PHE A 83 -13.44 5.74 3.34
N TYR A 84 -12.32 5.28 3.90
CA TYR A 84 -12.19 5.07 5.34
C TYR A 84 -12.25 6.40 6.10
N SER A 85 -13.04 6.47 7.16
CA SER A 85 -13.26 7.71 7.91
C SER A 85 -13.32 7.44 9.41
N ASN A 86 -12.34 7.99 10.12
CA ASN A 86 -12.31 8.00 11.57
C ASN A 86 -11.75 9.36 12.03
N PRO A 87 -12.63 10.27 12.50
CA PRO A 87 -12.21 11.61 12.94
C PRO A 87 -11.21 11.59 14.11
N THR A 88 -11.31 10.60 14.99
CA THR A 88 -10.36 10.46 16.12
C THR A 88 -8.98 10.08 15.60
N LEU A 89 -8.90 9.20 14.61
CA LEU A 89 -7.63 8.82 14.01
C LEU A 89 -7.03 9.93 13.15
N ASP A 90 -7.87 10.71 12.44
CA ASP A 90 -7.45 11.92 11.75
C ASP A 90 -6.75 12.91 12.71
N GLU A 91 -7.35 13.17 13.87
CA GLU A 91 -6.78 14.05 14.89
C GLU A 91 -5.44 13.52 15.42
N LYS A 92 -5.34 12.21 15.70
CA LYS A 92 -4.10 11.57 16.16
C LYS A 92 -2.99 11.63 15.12
N MET A 93 -3.29 11.32 13.85
CA MET A 93 -2.33 11.42 12.76
C MET A 93 -1.83 12.87 12.60
N MET A 94 -2.74 13.85 12.64
CA MET A 94 -2.36 15.28 12.60
C MET A 94 -1.48 15.70 13.78
N ALA A 95 -1.73 15.17 14.98
CA ALA A 95 -0.90 15.43 16.15
C ALA A 95 0.50 14.80 15.99
N ALA A 96 0.57 13.54 15.53
CA ALA A 96 1.83 12.83 15.30
C ALA A 96 2.71 13.49 14.25
N THR A 97 2.13 14.04 13.17
CA THR A 97 2.88 14.77 12.13
C THR A 97 3.41 16.12 12.62
N LYS A 98 2.80 16.71 13.67
CA LYS A 98 3.24 17.99 14.27
C LYS A 98 4.21 17.82 15.45
N GLU A 99 4.38 16.61 15.97
CA GLU A 99 5.28 16.32 17.09
C GLU A 99 6.75 16.27 16.62
N LEU A 100 7.61 17.04 17.30
CA LEU A 100 9.03 17.17 16.96
C LEU A 100 9.92 16.26 17.81
N ASP A 101 9.47 15.90 19.01
CA ASP A 101 10.13 14.93 19.87
C ASP A 101 9.93 13.51 19.30
N GLN A 102 11.03 12.85 18.94
CA GLN A 102 10.97 11.56 18.24
C GLN A 102 10.43 10.42 19.12
N GLU A 103 10.67 10.44 20.43
CA GLU A 103 10.13 9.39 21.31
C GLU A 103 8.63 9.58 21.52
N LYS A 104 8.16 10.83 21.68
CA LYS A 104 6.70 11.11 21.73
C LYS A 104 6.01 10.79 20.41
N ARG A 105 6.63 11.16 19.28
CA ARG A 105 6.11 10.86 17.94
C ARG A 105 5.96 9.35 17.74
N LYS A 106 6.95 8.58 18.19
CA LYS A 106 6.92 7.11 18.15
C LYS A 106 5.80 6.53 19.01
N GLU A 107 5.58 7.04 20.23
CA GLU A 107 4.46 6.62 21.09
C GLU A 107 3.11 6.87 20.40
N LEU A 108 2.92 8.04 19.79
CA LEU A 108 1.71 8.37 19.04
C LEU A 108 1.47 7.39 17.86
N TYR A 109 2.50 7.10 17.05
CA TYR A 109 2.35 6.13 15.96
C TYR A 109 2.13 4.69 16.43
N GLN A 110 2.61 4.31 17.62
CA GLN A 110 2.28 3.00 18.21
C GLN A 110 0.80 2.92 18.59
N GLU A 111 0.21 3.99 19.11
CA GLU A 111 -1.22 4.03 19.41
C GLU A 111 -2.06 4.02 18.14
N ILE A 112 -1.70 4.84 17.15
CA ILE A 112 -2.33 4.85 15.82
C ILE A 112 -2.29 3.44 15.22
N GLY A 113 -1.14 2.79 15.21
CA GLY A 113 -0.99 1.43 14.66
C GLY A 113 -1.84 0.37 15.37
N LYS A 114 -2.10 0.51 16.67
CA LYS A 114 -3.03 -0.39 17.40
C LYS A 114 -4.46 -0.18 16.95
N GLU A 115 -4.90 1.07 16.88
CA GLU A 115 -6.26 1.41 16.43
C GLU A 115 -6.52 0.95 14.99
N PHE A 116 -5.54 1.14 14.09
CA PHE A 116 -5.60 0.59 12.73
C PHE A 116 -5.79 -0.94 12.69
N ASN A 117 -5.13 -1.68 13.59
CA ASN A 117 -5.29 -3.13 13.67
C ASN A 117 -6.64 -3.56 14.25
N GLU A 118 -7.30 -2.69 15.01
CA GLU A 118 -8.65 -2.93 15.54
C GLU A 118 -9.73 -2.58 14.50
N GLU A 119 -9.56 -1.49 13.74
CA GLU A 119 -10.55 -1.04 12.74
C GLU A 119 -10.42 -1.76 11.40
N LEU A 120 -9.25 -2.32 11.08
CA LEU A 120 -8.97 -3.07 9.85
C LEU A 120 -9.43 -2.34 8.57
N PRO A 121 -9.03 -1.07 8.33
CA PRO A 121 -9.43 -0.35 7.12
C PRO A 121 -8.99 -1.07 5.86
N TYR A 122 -7.87 -1.79 5.92
CA TYR A 122 -7.43 -2.79 4.96
C TYR A 122 -7.17 -4.13 5.63
N ILE A 123 -7.31 -5.20 4.87
CA ILE A 123 -6.74 -6.50 5.20
C ILE A 123 -5.33 -6.56 4.62
N PHE A 124 -4.32 -6.24 5.44
CA PHE A 124 -2.92 -6.31 5.03
C PHE A 124 -2.48 -7.78 4.85
N ILE A 125 -1.98 -8.14 3.67
CA ILE A 125 -1.64 -9.53 3.33
C ILE A 125 -0.15 -9.83 3.52
N TYR A 126 0.74 -8.94 3.06
CA TYR A 126 2.18 -9.14 3.15
C TYR A 126 2.95 -7.84 2.90
N ILE A 127 4.24 -7.86 3.24
CA ILE A 127 5.23 -6.87 2.80
C ILE A 127 6.10 -7.55 1.74
N ARG A 128 6.20 -6.92 0.56
CA ARG A 128 6.98 -7.47 -0.57
C ARG A 128 8.47 -7.48 -0.21
N THR A 129 9.13 -8.61 -0.51
CA THR A 129 10.58 -8.71 -0.47
C THR A 129 11.10 -8.86 -1.90
N ASP A 130 12.03 -7.99 -2.29
CA ASP A 130 12.58 -7.98 -3.64
C ASP A 130 14.01 -8.53 -3.66
N PRO A 131 14.24 -9.72 -4.25
CA PRO A 131 15.59 -10.24 -4.41
C PRO A 131 16.29 -9.50 -5.55
N TRP A 132 17.42 -8.85 -5.23
CA TRP A 132 18.27 -8.20 -6.22
C TRP A 132 19.37 -9.16 -6.69
N LEU A 133 19.33 -9.54 -7.97
CA LEU A 133 20.41 -10.32 -8.59
C LEU A 133 21.32 -9.38 -9.36
N VAL A 134 22.53 -9.17 -8.84
CA VAL A 134 23.49 -8.22 -9.40
C VAL A 134 24.81 -8.91 -9.70
N ASN A 135 25.39 -8.60 -10.85
CA ASN A 135 26.70 -9.14 -11.24
C ASN A 135 27.79 -8.65 -10.28
N LYS A 136 28.73 -9.53 -9.90
CA LYS A 136 29.84 -9.21 -8.99
C LYS A 136 30.71 -8.01 -9.43
N ARG A 137 30.73 -7.68 -10.72
CA ARG A 137 31.47 -6.51 -11.24
C ARG A 137 30.83 -5.18 -10.86
N VAL A 138 29.54 -5.17 -10.54
CA VAL A 138 28.82 -3.95 -10.15
C VAL A 138 29.24 -3.60 -8.73
N GLN A 139 29.85 -2.43 -8.58
CA GLN A 139 30.28 -1.89 -7.30
C GLN A 139 29.31 -0.81 -6.84
N ASN A 140 29.23 -0.61 -5.52
CA ASN A 140 28.40 0.41 -4.86
C ASN A 140 26.89 0.29 -5.14
N PHE A 141 26.42 -0.91 -5.52
CA PHE A 141 24.99 -1.18 -5.57
C PHE A 141 24.44 -1.31 -4.14
N ASN A 142 23.70 -0.29 -3.69
CA ASN A 142 23.14 -0.20 -2.34
C ASN A 142 21.64 0.15 -2.39
N PRO A 143 20.78 -0.81 -2.75
CA PRO A 143 19.34 -0.59 -2.77
C PRO A 143 18.83 -0.39 -1.34
N THR A 144 17.79 0.42 -1.19
CA THR A 144 17.04 0.51 0.06
C THR A 144 15.57 0.28 -0.22
N GLU A 145 14.79 0.07 0.83
CA GLU A 145 13.34 -0.19 0.75
C GLU A 145 12.56 1.06 0.33
N PHE A 146 13.15 2.25 0.53
CA PHE A 146 12.47 3.53 0.36
C PHE A 146 13.01 4.38 -0.79
N ILE A 147 14.18 4.05 -1.33
CA ILE A 147 14.84 4.82 -2.39
C ILE A 147 15.14 3.88 -3.55
N TYR A 148 14.64 4.22 -4.74
CA TYR A 148 14.89 3.42 -5.92
C TYR A 148 16.37 3.44 -6.26
N TRP A 149 16.91 2.29 -6.68
CA TRP A 149 18.32 2.20 -7.08
C TRP A 149 18.66 3.16 -8.22
N SER A 150 17.69 3.49 -9.09
CA SER A 150 17.83 4.44 -10.19
C SER A 150 18.12 5.86 -9.71
N ASP A 151 17.63 6.22 -8.52
CA ASP A 151 17.84 7.55 -7.93
C ASP A 151 19.24 7.71 -7.34
N ARG A 152 20.00 6.61 -7.28
CA ARG A 152 21.40 6.56 -6.81
C ARG A 152 22.33 5.96 -7.86
N ALA A 153 21.87 5.88 -9.12
CA ALA A 153 22.59 5.23 -10.20
C ALA A 153 23.97 5.86 -10.45
N GLU A 154 24.13 7.15 -10.15
CA GLU A 154 25.40 7.88 -10.22
C GLU A 154 26.48 7.32 -9.29
N ASN A 155 26.11 6.61 -8.23
CA ASN A 155 27.05 5.98 -7.30
C ASN A 155 27.50 4.59 -7.80
N ILE A 156 26.77 4.00 -8.75
CA ILE A 156 27.02 2.65 -9.24
C ILE A 156 28.20 2.68 -10.22
N VAL A 157 29.18 1.82 -9.97
CA VAL A 157 30.36 1.70 -10.83
C VAL A 157 30.38 0.31 -11.48
N ILE A 158 30.58 0.29 -12.80
CA ILE A 158 30.86 -0.92 -13.56
C ILE A 158 32.27 -0.74 -14.15
N PRO A 159 33.30 -1.33 -13.53
CA PRO A 159 34.64 -1.30 -14.09
C PRO A 159 34.63 -1.88 -15.51
N GLN A 160 35.21 -1.15 -16.46
CA GLN A 160 35.72 -1.78 -17.67
C GLN A 160 36.98 -2.54 -17.26
N GLU A 161 37.16 -3.75 -17.77
CA GLU A 161 38.23 -4.70 -17.39
C GLU A 161 39.58 -4.07 -17.06
#